data_AF-A0A3S1A8I7-F1
#
_entry.id   AF-A0A3S1A8I7-F1
#
_cell.length_a   1.000
_cell.length_b   1.000
_cell.length_c   1.000
_cell.angle_alpha   90.00
_cell.angle_beta   90.00
_cell.angle_gamma   90.00
#
_symmetry.space_group_name_H-M   'P 1'
#
loop_
_entity.id
_entity.type
_entity.pdbx_description
1 polymer ?
#
loop_
_entity_poly.entity_id
_entity_poly.type
_entity_poly.pdbx_seq_one_letter_code
_entity_poly.pdbx_strand_id
1 'polypeptide(L)'
;MAALVIVSAAMTNMLAFYSLLRMMDAVLQWLGDRVGIDDLHFERACGYLLYPLSYMMGVHPDDCFSVGALIGVKLFATPANAFIQLGTMIQKHFFVHFPHVSLSFRTVQERSEVISTYAICGFSAFTALAIGVGGFFAVAPNRKKDIMKVIHYAFFAGNMACFATGAVAGK
;
A
#
# COMPACT_ATOMS: atom_id res chain seq x y z
N MET A 1 15.08 -22.69 10.32
CA MET A 1 15.98 -21.51 10.14
C MET A 1 15.45 -20.54 9.08
N ALA A 2 15.06 -21.00 7.88
CA ALA A 2 14.56 -20.11 6.81
C ALA A 2 13.36 -19.23 7.22
N ALA A 3 12.36 -19.78 7.91
CA ALA A 3 11.19 -19.01 8.37
C ALA A 3 11.57 -17.86 9.32
N LEU A 4 12.55 -18.08 10.20
CA LEU A 4 13.00 -17.07 11.16
C LEU A 4 13.65 -15.86 10.46
N VAL A 5 14.39 -16.13 9.37
CA VAL A 5 15.00 -15.08 8.52
C VAL A 5 13.94 -14.30 7.77
N ILE A 6 12.91 -14.96 7.25
CA ILE A 6 11.82 -14.29 6.53
C ILE A 6 11.03 -13.38 7.48
N VAL A 7 10.69 -13.86 8.67
CA VAL A 7 9.95 -13.08 9.67
C VAL A 7 10.77 -11.90 10.16
N SER A 8 12.05 -12.08 10.50
CA SER A 8 12.89 -10.96 10.93
C SER A 8 13.05 -9.89 9.85
N ALA A 9 13.29 -10.31 8.60
CA ALA A 9 13.37 -9.39 7.47
C ALA A 9 12.06 -8.62 7.24
N ALA A 10 10.92 -9.29 7.34
CA ALA A 10 9.61 -8.65 7.22
C ALA A 10 9.41 -7.58 8.31
N MET A 11 9.71 -7.90 9.58
CA MET A 11 9.55 -6.97 10.70
C MET A 11 10.47 -5.75 10.56
N THR A 12 11.74 -5.95 10.23
CA THR A 12 12.68 -4.85 10.00
C THR A 12 12.24 -3.96 8.84
N ASN A 13 11.76 -4.56 7.75
CA ASN A 13 11.28 -3.83 6.59
C ASN A 13 10.03 -2.98 6.92
N MET A 14 9.07 -3.54 7.66
CA MET A 14 7.87 -2.79 8.11
C MET A 14 8.26 -1.60 8.98
N LEU A 15 9.20 -1.77 9.91
CA LEU A 15 9.69 -0.69 10.78
C LEU A 15 10.43 0.40 9.99
N ALA A 16 11.28 0.01 9.04
CA ALA A 16 12.03 0.93 8.20
C ALA A 16 11.09 1.80 7.35
N PHE A 17 10.14 1.18 6.65
CA PHE A 17 9.17 1.92 5.82
C PHE A 17 8.20 2.75 6.66
N TYR A 18 7.81 2.28 7.84
CA TYR A 18 7.03 3.10 8.77
C TYR A 18 7.77 4.39 9.14
N SER A 19 9.07 4.28 9.43
CA SER A 19 9.91 5.42 9.79
C SER A 19 10.11 6.40 8.63
N LEU A 20 10.27 5.86 7.41
CA LEU A 20 10.37 6.66 6.18
C LEU A 20 9.06 7.39 5.86
N LEU A 21 7.90 6.73 5.98
CA LEU A 21 6.61 7.37 5.82
C LEU A 21 6.43 8.53 6.81
N ARG A 22 6.80 8.32 8.08
CA ARG A 22 6.74 9.38 9.12
C ARG A 22 7.61 10.59 8.78
N MET A 23 8.83 10.33 8.30
CA MET A 23 9.72 11.40 7.86
C MET A 23 9.10 12.17 6.69
N MET A 24 8.51 11.47 5.73
CA MET A 24 7.85 12.09 4.59
C MET A 24 6.60 12.88 5.00
N ASP A 25 5.77 12.35 5.91
CA ASP A 25 4.62 13.06 6.46
C ASP A 25 5.05 14.34 7.18
N ALA A 26 6.13 14.31 7.96
CA ALA A 26 6.65 15.51 8.63
C ALA A 26 7.12 16.57 7.61
N VAL A 27 7.76 16.15 6.52
CA VAL A 27 8.16 17.05 5.43
C VAL A 27 6.93 17.61 4.70
N LEU A 28 5.92 16.77 4.44
CA LEU A 28 4.69 17.17 3.77
C LEU A 28 3.86 18.14 4.62
N GLN A 29 3.75 17.91 5.93
CA GLN A 29 3.10 18.82 6.87
C GLN A 29 3.83 20.17 6.87
N TRP A 30 5.17 20.16 6.99
CA TRP A 30 5.95 21.40 6.95
C TRP A 30 5.76 22.19 5.65
N LEU A 31 5.64 21.52 4.51
CA LEU A 31 5.32 22.14 3.23
C LEU A 31 3.85 22.60 3.15
N GLY A 32 2.92 21.80 3.67
CA GLY A 32 1.49 22.08 3.73
C GLY A 32 1.20 23.37 4.49
N ASP A 33 1.82 23.54 5.66
CA ASP A 33 1.74 24.75 6.49
C ASP A 33 2.18 26.01 5.72
N ARG A 34 3.11 25.89 4.76
CA ARG A 34 3.58 27.02 3.93
C ARG A 34 2.64 27.38 2.80
N VAL A 35 1.89 26.40 2.28
CA VAL A 35 0.93 26.58 1.17
C VAL A 35 -0.49 26.80 1.71
N GLY A 36 -0.70 26.71 3.03
CA GLY A 36 -2.01 26.87 3.69
C GLY A 36 -2.88 25.62 3.60
N ILE A 37 -2.28 24.44 3.44
CA ILE A 37 -2.97 23.14 3.43
C ILE A 37 -2.69 22.45 4.77
N ASP A 38 -3.67 22.49 5.67
CA ASP A 38 -3.58 21.85 6.97
C ASP A 38 -3.61 20.31 6.82
N ASP A 39 -2.79 19.64 7.63
CA ASP A 39 -2.83 18.18 7.81
C ASP A 39 -2.54 17.40 6.50
N LEU A 40 -1.50 17.83 5.76
CA LEU A 40 -1.04 17.16 4.55
C LEU A 40 -0.15 15.96 4.89
N HIS A 41 -0.68 14.76 4.70
CA HIS A 41 0.05 13.49 4.85
C HIS A 41 0.11 12.74 3.52
N PHE A 42 1.05 11.80 3.42
CA PHE A 42 1.24 10.96 2.25
C PHE A 42 -0.02 10.17 1.89
N GLU A 43 -0.69 9.61 2.91
CA GLU A 43 -1.92 8.84 2.76
C GLU A 43 -3.04 9.67 2.14
N ARG A 44 -3.14 10.95 2.54
CA ARG A 44 -4.12 11.90 2.02
C ARG A 44 -3.84 12.24 0.55
N ALA A 45 -2.58 12.46 0.21
CA ALA A 45 -2.17 12.69 -1.18
C ALA A 45 -2.49 11.47 -2.07
N CYS A 46 -2.18 10.26 -1.58
CA CYS A 46 -2.54 9.01 -2.26
C CYS A 46 -4.05 8.82 -2.37
N GLY A 47 -4.81 9.16 -1.33
CA GLY A 47 -6.28 9.09 -1.32
C GLY A 47 -6.90 9.91 -2.44
N TYR A 48 -6.44 11.14 -2.66
CA TYR A 48 -6.90 11.97 -3.79
C TYR A 48 -6.39 11.48 -5.14
N LEU A 49 -5.12 11.11 -5.26
CA LEU A 49 -4.51 10.70 -6.52
C LEU A 49 -5.07 9.38 -7.04
N LEU A 50 -5.36 8.44 -6.15
CA LEU A 50 -5.85 7.10 -6.46
C LEU A 50 -7.36 6.95 -6.28
N TYR A 51 -8.08 8.02 -5.92
CA TYR A 51 -9.54 8.07 -5.92
C TYR A 51 -10.18 7.56 -7.23
N PRO A 52 -9.76 8.02 -8.44
CA PRO A 52 -10.38 7.52 -9.66
C PRO A 52 -10.15 6.02 -9.87
N LEU A 53 -8.99 5.51 -9.42
CA LEU A 53 -8.67 4.09 -9.53
C LEU A 53 -9.57 3.25 -8.60
N SER A 54 -9.77 3.68 -7.36
CA SER A 54 -10.67 2.99 -6.42
C SER A 54 -12.12 3.01 -6.92
N TYR A 55 -12.56 4.15 -7.46
CA TYR A 55 -13.88 4.26 -8.08
C TYR A 55 -14.06 3.31 -9.28
N MET A 56 -13.05 3.19 -10.16
CA MET A 56 -13.08 2.28 -11.30
C MET A 56 -13.15 0.80 -10.91
N MET A 57 -12.64 0.43 -9.73
CA MET A 57 -12.79 -0.94 -9.20
C MET A 57 -14.19 -1.24 -8.64
N GLY A 58 -15.09 -0.25 -8.58
CA GLY A 58 -16.46 -0.42 -8.08
C GLY A 58 -16.63 -0.22 -6.57
N VAL A 59 -15.68 0.47 -5.92
CA VAL A 59 -15.76 0.88 -4.51
C VAL A 59 -16.88 1.93 -4.34
N HIS A 60 -17.55 1.94 -3.19
CA HIS A 60 -18.56 2.96 -2.90
C HIS A 60 -17.91 4.37 -2.87
N PRO A 61 -18.55 5.42 -3.43
CA PRO A 61 -17.97 6.77 -3.50
C PRO A 61 -17.44 7.32 -2.16
N ASP A 62 -18.16 7.03 -1.07
CA ASP A 62 -17.79 7.43 0.29
C ASP A 62 -16.48 6.78 0.78
N ASP A 63 -16.17 5.57 0.30
CA ASP A 63 -15.00 4.79 0.73
C ASP A 63 -13.82 4.95 -0.24
N CYS A 64 -14.04 5.50 -1.44
CA CYS A 64 -13.03 5.60 -2.50
C CYS A 64 -11.77 6.33 -2.06
N PHE A 65 -11.89 7.37 -1.22
CA PHE A 65 -10.74 8.08 -0.66
C PHE A 65 -9.90 7.18 0.25
N SER A 66 -10.55 6.47 1.18
CA SER A 66 -9.89 5.54 2.11
C SER A 66 -9.21 4.39 1.36
N VAL A 67 -9.89 3.81 0.37
CA VAL A 67 -9.33 2.73 -0.46
C VAL A 67 -8.20 3.24 -1.35
N GLY A 68 -8.29 4.45 -1.87
CA GLY A 68 -7.20 5.10 -2.61
C GLY A 68 -5.94 5.26 -1.73
N ALA A 69 -6.12 5.68 -0.48
CA ALA A 69 -5.02 5.78 0.48
C ALA A 69 -4.38 4.40 0.75
N LEU A 70 -5.19 3.35 0.96
CA LEU A 70 -4.71 1.97 1.15
C LEU A 70 -3.88 1.46 -0.04
N ILE A 71 -4.32 1.74 -1.27
CA ILE A 71 -3.55 1.39 -2.48
C ILE A 71 -2.21 2.13 -2.47
N GLY A 72 -2.19 3.41 -2.09
CA GLY A 72 -0.95 4.18 -1.94
C GLY A 72 0.02 3.56 -0.93
N VAL A 73 -0.48 3.22 0.26
CA VAL A 73 0.31 2.56 1.32
C VAL A 73 0.86 1.22 0.83
N LYS A 74 0.07 0.42 0.11
CA LYS A 74 0.53 -0.82 -0.51
C LYS A 74 1.68 -0.57 -1.49
N LEU A 75 1.54 0.42 -2.39
CA LEU A 75 2.53 0.68 -3.44
C LEU A 75 3.87 1.13 -2.88
N PHE A 76 3.85 2.07 -1.92
CA PHE A 76 5.05 2.77 -1.45
C PHE A 76 5.64 2.25 -0.14
N ALA A 77 4.84 1.62 0.72
CA ALA A 77 5.34 1.00 1.95
C ALA A 77 5.40 -0.52 1.82
N THR A 78 4.38 -1.23 2.30
CA THR A 78 4.29 -2.68 2.18
C THR A 78 2.82 -3.12 2.15
N PRO A 79 2.51 -4.27 1.54
CA PRO A 79 1.16 -4.84 1.62
C PRO A 79 0.76 -5.16 3.07
N ALA A 80 1.71 -5.54 3.92
CA ALA A 80 1.42 -5.82 5.34
C ALA A 80 0.95 -4.58 6.11
N ASN A 81 1.57 -3.41 5.86
CA ASN A 81 1.10 -2.14 6.43
C ASN A 81 -0.31 -1.80 5.94
N ALA A 82 -0.60 -1.99 4.65
CA ALA A 82 -1.94 -1.77 4.10
C ALA A 82 -2.98 -2.70 4.71
N PHE A 83 -2.66 -3.99 4.93
CA PHE A 83 -3.56 -4.93 5.61
C PHE A 83 -3.84 -4.56 7.07
N ILE A 84 -2.83 -4.06 7.79
CA ILE A 84 -3.03 -3.57 9.17
C ILE A 84 -4.02 -2.39 9.16
N GLN A 85 -3.85 -1.43 8.26
CA GLN A 85 -4.77 -0.29 8.13
C GLN A 85 -6.18 -0.73 7.71
N LEU A 86 -6.31 -1.66 6.76
CA LEU A 86 -7.60 -2.21 6.37
C LEU A 86 -8.28 -2.91 7.56
N GLY A 87 -7.52 -3.66 8.37
CA GLY A 87 -8.03 -4.28 9.60
C GLY A 87 -8.62 -3.27 10.59
N THR A 88 -8.01 -2.09 10.72
CA THR A 88 -8.56 -0.99 11.55
C THR A 88 -9.82 -0.36 10.96
N MET A 89 -10.01 -0.40 9.63
CA MET A 89 -11.22 0.10 8.98
C MET A 89 -12.38 -0.89 9.07
N ILE A 90 -12.10 -2.19 9.13
CA ILE A 90 -13.11 -3.25 9.21
C ILE A 90 -13.63 -3.40 10.65
N GLN A 91 -12.74 -3.44 11.63
CA GLN A 91 -13.13 -3.74 13.01
C GLN A 91 -13.42 -2.48 13.82
N LYS A 92 -14.65 -2.34 14.33
CA LYS A 92 -15.01 -1.34 15.36
C LYS A 92 -14.32 -1.57 16.72
N HIS A 93 -13.72 -2.74 16.94
CA HIS A 93 -13.15 -3.17 18.23
C HIS A 93 -11.71 -3.74 18.15
N PHE A 94 -10.99 -3.62 17.02
CA PHE A 94 -9.59 -4.03 16.97
C PHE A 94 -8.72 -2.97 17.64
N PHE A 95 -8.56 -3.11 18.95
CA PHE A 95 -7.72 -2.25 19.77
C PHE A 95 -6.24 -2.62 19.59
N VAL A 96 -5.70 -2.41 18.39
CA VAL A 96 -4.28 -2.10 18.29
C VAL A 96 -4.22 -0.60 18.06
N HIS A 97 -4.05 0.13 19.16
CA HIS A 97 -3.81 1.56 19.16
C HIS A 97 -2.42 1.80 18.56
N PHE A 98 -2.32 1.76 17.23
CA PHE A 98 -1.22 2.38 16.54
C PHE A 98 -1.49 3.89 16.58
N PRO A 99 -0.64 4.71 17.22
CA PRO A 99 -0.91 6.12 17.52
C PRO A 99 -1.06 7.04 16.30
N HIS A 100 -1.18 6.49 15.09
CA HIS A 100 -1.11 7.26 13.86
C HIS A 100 -1.81 6.63 12.66
N VAL A 101 -3.05 6.19 12.83
CA VAL A 101 -3.98 6.37 11.72
C VAL A 101 -4.41 7.84 11.80
N SER A 102 -3.63 8.75 11.19
CA SER A 102 -3.88 10.20 11.28
C SER A 102 -5.20 10.60 10.60
N LEU A 103 -5.73 9.73 9.75
CA LEU A 103 -7.09 9.82 9.24
C LEU A 103 -8.00 8.92 10.08
N SER A 104 -9.01 9.49 10.73
CA SER A 104 -10.12 8.69 11.27
C SER A 104 -10.90 8.11 10.08
N PHE A 105 -10.47 6.95 9.60
CA PHE A 105 -11.15 6.26 8.51
C PHE A 105 -12.48 5.73 9.03
N ARG A 106 -13.55 6.09 8.32
CA ARG A 106 -14.88 5.53 8.56
C ARG A 106 -14.83 4.02 8.35
N THR A 107 -15.68 3.29 9.06
CA THR A 107 -15.90 1.87 8.78
C THR A 107 -16.30 1.70 7.32
N VAL A 108 -15.50 0.93 6.57
CA VAL A 108 -15.76 0.65 5.15
C VAL A 108 -16.99 -0.24 5.00
N GLN A 109 -17.72 -0.09 3.91
CA GLN A 109 -18.82 -1.00 3.59
C GLN A 109 -18.27 -2.39 3.25
N GLU A 110 -19.07 -3.44 3.49
CA GLU A 110 -18.71 -4.84 3.23
C GLU A 110 -18.20 -5.06 1.80
N ARG A 111 -18.86 -4.45 0.81
CA ARG A 111 -18.41 -4.48 -0.58
C ARG A 111 -17.03 -3.85 -0.77
N SER A 112 -16.80 -2.68 -0.18
CA SER A 112 -15.52 -1.96 -0.25
C SER A 112 -14.40 -2.72 0.46
N GLU A 113 -14.71 -3.40 1.56
CA GLU A 113 -13.80 -4.30 2.28
C GLU A 113 -13.33 -5.45 1.38
N VAL A 114 -14.25 -6.15 0.72
CA VAL A 114 -13.91 -7.25 -0.19
C VAL A 114 -13.04 -6.75 -1.34
N ILE A 115 -13.45 -5.68 -2.04
CA ILE A 115 -12.67 -5.11 -3.14
C ILE A 115 -11.26 -4.72 -2.66
N SER A 116 -11.16 -4.04 -1.52
CA SER A 116 -9.88 -3.58 -0.96
C SER A 116 -8.97 -4.74 -0.60
N THR A 117 -9.51 -5.80 -0.01
CA THR A 117 -8.77 -7.02 0.35
C THR A 117 -8.06 -7.61 -0.85
N TYR A 118 -8.76 -7.77 -1.98
CA TYR A 118 -8.17 -8.29 -3.22
C TYR A 118 -7.24 -7.28 -3.89
N ALA A 119 -7.57 -5.99 -3.88
CA ALA A 119 -6.74 -4.93 -4.46
C ALA A 119 -5.37 -4.83 -3.78
N ILE A 120 -5.29 -5.06 -2.47
CA ILE A 120 -4.03 -5.03 -1.71
C ILE A 120 -3.36 -6.41 -1.57
N CYS A 121 -4.04 -7.51 -1.92
CA CYS A 121 -3.50 -8.87 -1.93
C CYS A 121 -2.52 -9.07 -3.09
N GLY A 122 -1.31 -8.53 -2.94
CA GLY A 122 -0.23 -8.75 -3.91
C GLY A 122 1.09 -8.17 -3.45
N PHE A 123 2.17 -8.89 -3.74
CA PHE A 123 3.55 -8.46 -3.47
C PHE A 123 4.07 -7.53 -4.59
N SER A 124 3.25 -6.56 -4.98
CA SER A 124 3.49 -5.59 -6.05
C SER A 124 3.72 -4.18 -5.49
N ALA A 125 4.62 -4.08 -4.52
CA ALA A 125 5.10 -2.83 -3.91
C ALA A 125 6.52 -2.51 -4.39
N PHE A 126 6.97 -1.24 -4.32
CA PHE A 126 8.35 -0.89 -4.65
C PHE A 126 9.38 -1.69 -3.86
N THR A 127 9.10 -1.91 -2.58
CA THR A 127 9.90 -2.73 -1.67
C THR A 127 9.99 -4.18 -2.12
N ALA A 128 8.87 -4.74 -2.55
CA ALA A 128 8.78 -6.10 -3.04
C ALA A 128 9.53 -6.29 -4.37
N LEU A 129 9.50 -5.28 -5.25
CA LEU A 129 10.29 -5.29 -6.49
C LEU A 129 11.79 -5.40 -6.19
N ALA A 130 12.30 -4.61 -5.24
CA ALA A 130 13.72 -4.63 -4.89
C ALA A 130 14.17 -6.01 -4.40
N ILE A 131 13.36 -6.65 -3.54
CA ILE A 131 13.60 -8.01 -3.05
C ILE A 131 13.55 -9.02 -4.20
N GLY A 132 12.53 -8.93 -5.06
CA GLY A 132 12.36 -9.82 -6.21
C GLY A 132 13.54 -9.76 -7.19
N VAL A 133 13.99 -8.54 -7.52
CA VAL A 133 15.19 -8.34 -8.37
C VAL A 133 16.43 -8.93 -7.73
N GLY A 134 16.64 -8.71 -6.43
CA GLY A 134 17.76 -9.29 -5.70
C GLY A 134 17.77 -10.82 -5.80
N GLY A 135 16.61 -11.45 -5.66
CA GLY A 135 16.43 -12.88 -5.88
C GLY A 135 16.77 -13.33 -7.31
N PHE A 136 16.21 -12.66 -8.32
CA PHE A 136 16.49 -12.99 -9.72
C PHE A 136 17.96 -12.78 -10.10
N PHE A 137 18.62 -11.78 -9.53
CA PHE A 137 20.05 -11.52 -9.77
C PHE A 137 20.94 -12.61 -9.19
N ALA A 138 20.56 -13.20 -8.06
CA ALA A 138 21.28 -14.31 -7.46
C ALA A 138 21.14 -15.59 -8.30
N VAL A 139 19.96 -15.84 -8.87
CA VAL A 139 19.69 -17.04 -9.70
C VAL A 139 20.25 -16.89 -11.12
N ALA A 140 20.15 -15.71 -11.72
CA ALA A 140 20.51 -15.47 -13.11
C ALA A 140 21.36 -14.18 -13.27
N PRO A 141 22.61 -14.17 -12.79
CA PRO A 141 23.46 -12.97 -12.79
C PRO A 141 23.77 -12.44 -14.20
N ASN A 142 23.75 -13.31 -15.22
CA ASN A 142 23.96 -12.92 -16.62
C ASN A 142 22.75 -12.25 -17.27
N ARG A 143 21.56 -12.33 -16.66
CA ARG A 143 20.31 -11.76 -17.19
C ARG A 143 19.89 -10.46 -16.51
N LYS A 144 20.77 -9.84 -15.71
CA LYS A 144 20.51 -8.56 -15.00
C LYS A 144 19.92 -7.48 -15.92
N LYS A 145 20.49 -7.31 -17.11
CA LYS A 145 20.02 -6.31 -18.10
C LYS A 145 18.59 -6.57 -18.57
N ASP A 146 18.22 -7.83 -18.78
CA ASP A 146 16.87 -8.19 -19.22
C ASP A 146 15.86 -7.99 -18.09
N ILE A 147 16.21 -8.39 -16.86
CA ILE A 147 15.37 -8.21 -15.68
C ILE A 147 15.09 -6.72 -15.44
N MET A 148 16.10 -5.86 -15.51
CA MET A 148 15.91 -4.41 -15.33
C MET A 148 15.06 -3.77 -16.43
N LYS A 149 15.06 -4.32 -17.64
CA LYS A 149 14.18 -3.84 -18.73
C LYS A 149 12.71 -4.14 -18.45
N VAL A 150 12.37 -5.24 -17.77
CA VAL A 150 10.98 -5.67 -17.58
C VAL A 150 10.40 -5.35 -16.21
N ILE A 151 11.23 -4.98 -15.22
CA ILE A 151 10.80 -4.81 -13.83
C ILE A 151 9.66 -3.81 -13.65
N HIS A 152 9.68 -2.68 -14.36
CA HIS A 152 8.65 -1.65 -14.25
C HIS A 152 7.33 -2.14 -14.86
N TYR A 153 7.39 -2.85 -16.00
CA TYR A 153 6.21 -3.52 -16.55
C TYR A 153 5.65 -4.58 -15.60
N ALA A 154 6.52 -5.38 -14.96
CA ALA A 154 6.11 -6.38 -13.98
C ALA A 154 5.41 -5.75 -12.76
N PHE A 155 5.89 -4.59 -12.30
CA PHE A 155 5.26 -3.82 -11.24
C PHE A 155 3.83 -3.38 -11.58
N PHE A 156 3.66 -2.73 -12.74
CA PHE A 156 2.35 -2.27 -13.17
C PHE A 156 1.41 -3.43 -13.46
N ALA A 157 1.88 -4.46 -14.17
CA ALA A 157 1.09 -5.65 -14.46
C ALA A 157 0.64 -6.37 -13.19
N GLY A 158 1.53 -6.50 -12.19
CA GLY A 158 1.19 -7.10 -10.90
C GLY A 158 0.15 -6.31 -10.12
N ASN A 159 0.17 -4.97 -10.17
CA ASN A 159 -0.87 -4.16 -9.55
C ASN A 159 -2.19 -4.22 -10.30
N MET A 160 -2.16 -4.14 -11.64
CA MET A 160 -3.36 -4.28 -12.46
C MET A 160 -4.04 -5.63 -12.29
N ALA A 161 -3.27 -6.71 -12.10
CA ALA A 161 -3.83 -8.02 -11.78
C ALA A 161 -4.60 -8.00 -10.45
N CYS A 162 -4.05 -7.40 -9.38
CA CYS A 162 -4.75 -7.24 -8.10
C CYS A 162 -6.00 -6.36 -8.21
N PHE A 163 -5.94 -5.28 -9.00
CA PHE A 163 -7.09 -4.39 -9.18
C PHE A 163 -8.20 -5.06 -10.00
N ALA A 164 -7.83 -5.85 -11.01
CA ALA A 164 -8.77 -6.63 -11.80
C ALA A 164 -9.47 -7.71 -10.94
N THR A 165 -8.73 -8.43 -10.08
CA THR A 165 -9.35 -9.39 -9.16
C THR A 165 -10.25 -8.71 -8.14
N GLY A 166 -9.85 -7.54 -7.62
CA GLY A 166 -10.69 -6.72 -6.74
C GLY A 166 -11.99 -6.26 -7.40
N ALA A 167 -11.92 -5.77 -8.64
CA ALA A 167 -13.10 -5.35 -9.39
C ALA A 167 -14.06 -6.51 -9.67
N VAL A 168 -13.54 -7.73 -9.88
CA VAL A 168 -14.36 -8.94 -10.04
C VAL A 168 -14.99 -9.38 -8.72
N ALA A 169 -14.25 -9.32 -7.61
CA ALA A 169 -14.74 -9.70 -6.30
C ALA A 169 -15.82 -8.76 -5.74
N GLY A 170 -15.88 -7.52 -6.24
CA GLY A 170 -16.90 -6.53 -5.89
C GLY A 170 -18.25 -6.68 -6.61
N LYS A 171 -18.45 -7.76 -7.38
CA LYS A 171 -19.76 -8.12 -7.95
C LYS A 171 -20.57 -8.94 -6.95
#